data_AF-A0A8C2AWL1-F1
#
_entry.id   AF-A0A8C2AWL1-F1
#
_cell.length_a   1.000
_cell.length_b   1.000
_cell.length_c   1.000
_cell.angle_alpha   90.00
_cell.angle_beta   90.00
_cell.angle_gamma   90.00
#
_symmetry.space_group_name_H-M   'P 1'
#
loop_
_entity.id
_entity.type
_entity.pdbx_description
1 polymer ?
#
loop_
_entity_poly.entity_id
_entity_poly.type
_entity_poly.pdbx_seq_one_letter_code
_entity_poly.pdbx_strand_id
1 'polypeptide(L)'
;MVKGKKKSNEPSGRKITLKMAKNALKVTVDGKRRLDLSNMAIATFPKCILKLCDIEELDLSRNLLKKIPDTIDKFVNLRSLDLHSNHLEQVPAAIGRLHNLYSLNLCNNHLTTSGLPHELGLLRNLRVLNLGMNRIETLPPPVAALKELQELGLFNNLLTHLPKCVQNLPKLQRLNVKANPIPPDESPEVDRIQRVECLYLVREDCLCTDCLKRCKEEREKLDSRMSAASTLKKSIFAGLITPNSVAQDNQAIWR
;
A
#
# COMPACT_ATOMS: atom_id res chain seq x y z
N MET A 1 -1.62 8.64 51.53
CA MET A 1 -1.08 9.15 50.26
C MET A 1 -1.78 8.48 49.09
N VAL A 2 -2.81 9.12 48.52
CA VAL A 2 -3.54 8.60 47.34
C VAL A 2 -2.74 8.99 46.09
N LYS A 3 -2.04 8.04 45.48
CA LYS A 3 -1.37 8.25 44.19
C LYS A 3 -2.43 8.24 43.09
N GLY A 4 -2.85 9.44 42.67
CA GLY A 4 -3.69 9.63 41.50
C GLY A 4 -2.99 9.12 40.25
N LYS A 5 -3.54 8.09 39.61
CA LYS A 5 -3.15 7.66 38.27
C LYS A 5 -3.50 8.78 37.29
N LYS A 6 -2.50 9.47 36.75
CA LYS A 6 -2.63 10.37 35.60
C LYS A 6 -3.27 9.57 34.45
N LYS A 7 -4.53 9.87 34.13
CA LYS A 7 -5.14 9.43 32.87
C LYS A 7 -4.36 10.08 31.74
N SER A 8 -3.68 9.29 30.93
CA SER A 8 -3.08 9.73 29.68
C SER A 8 -4.22 10.25 28.79
N ASN A 9 -4.19 11.56 28.48
CA ASN A 9 -5.04 12.18 27.47
C ASN A 9 -4.59 11.68 26.09
N GLU A 10 -5.00 10.47 25.72
CA GLU A 10 -4.99 10.07 24.31
C GLU A 10 -6.11 10.84 23.59
N PRO A 11 -5.86 11.40 22.40
CA PRO A 11 -6.89 12.10 21.65
C PRO A 11 -8.07 11.15 21.40
N SER A 12 -9.24 11.50 21.93
CA SER A 12 -10.43 10.66 21.74
C SER A 12 -10.88 10.78 20.30
N GLY A 13 -10.53 9.80 19.46
CA GLY A 13 -10.97 9.77 18.07
C GLY A 13 -12.50 9.72 17.94
N ARG A 14 -12.99 10.01 16.74
CA ARG A 14 -14.42 10.06 16.45
C ARG A 14 -15.08 8.70 16.71
N LYS A 15 -16.13 8.71 17.54
CA LYS A 15 -16.98 7.52 17.74
C LYS A 15 -17.91 7.35 16.54
N ILE A 16 -17.90 6.18 15.93
CA ILE A 16 -18.81 5.83 14.84
C ILE A 16 -20.06 5.16 15.42
N THR A 17 -21.22 5.71 15.09
CA THR A 17 -22.52 5.08 15.42
C THR A 17 -22.94 4.11 14.33
N LEU A 18 -23.82 3.17 14.66
CA LEU A 18 -24.34 2.23 13.65
C LEU A 18 -25.09 2.95 12.52
N LYS A 19 -25.80 4.05 12.82
CA LYS A 19 -26.49 4.87 11.81
C LYS A 19 -25.49 5.48 10.82
N MET A 20 -24.38 6.02 11.32
CA MET A 20 -23.32 6.55 10.46
C MET A 20 -22.70 5.46 9.59
N ALA A 21 -22.40 4.29 10.17
CA ALA A 21 -21.86 3.16 9.42
C ALA A 21 -22.82 2.66 8.33
N LYS A 22 -24.13 2.59 8.61
CA LYS A 22 -25.15 2.25 7.61
C LYS A 22 -25.22 3.27 6.48
N ASN A 23 -25.11 4.56 6.77
CA ASN A 23 -25.12 5.61 5.75
C ASN A 23 -23.84 5.64 4.91
N ALA A 24 -22.74 5.12 5.45
CA ALA A 24 -21.46 4.95 4.76
C ALA A 24 -21.39 3.70 3.88
N LEU A 25 -22.41 2.83 3.96
CA LEU A 25 -22.52 1.64 3.13
C LEU A 25 -22.96 2.02 1.72
N LYS A 26 -22.23 1.55 0.71
CA LYS A 26 -22.46 1.81 -0.71
C LYS A 26 -22.38 0.49 -1.49
N VAL A 27 -23.03 0.46 -2.64
CA VAL A 27 -22.85 -0.61 -3.63
C VAL A 27 -21.93 -0.08 -4.71
N THR A 28 -20.86 -0.81 -5.00
CA THR A 28 -19.90 -0.46 -6.07
C THR A 28 -20.50 -0.78 -7.45
N VAL A 29 -19.86 -0.30 -8.51
CA VAL A 29 -20.34 -0.48 -9.89
C VAL A 29 -20.40 -1.96 -10.29
N ASP A 30 -19.53 -2.79 -9.71
CA ASP A 30 -19.48 -4.24 -9.85
C ASP A 30 -20.39 -4.99 -8.86
N GLY A 31 -21.28 -4.28 -8.16
CA GLY A 31 -22.33 -4.87 -7.32
C GLY A 31 -21.90 -5.27 -5.91
N LYS A 32 -20.66 -4.98 -5.50
CA LYS A 32 -20.16 -5.34 -4.16
C LYS A 32 -20.63 -4.36 -3.11
N ARG A 33 -20.78 -4.85 -1.88
CA ARG A 33 -21.12 -4.00 -0.72
C ARG A 33 -19.85 -3.45 -0.08
N ARG A 34 -19.65 -2.13 -0.18
CA ARG A 34 -18.52 -1.39 0.39
C ARG A 34 -18.93 -0.55 1.58
N LEU A 35 -18.23 -0.71 2.70
CA LEU A 35 -18.33 0.19 3.85
C LEU A 35 -17.14 1.17 3.82
N ASP A 36 -17.43 2.45 3.60
CA ASP A 36 -16.42 3.51 3.47
C ASP A 36 -16.42 4.43 4.69
N LEU A 37 -15.47 4.19 5.60
CA LEU A 37 -15.23 4.97 6.81
C LEU A 37 -13.86 5.66 6.76
N SER A 38 -13.39 5.95 5.55
CA SER A 38 -12.12 6.64 5.32
C SER A 38 -12.16 8.08 5.85
N ASN A 39 -11.02 8.59 6.33
CA ASN A 39 -10.86 9.99 6.74
C ASN A 39 -11.90 10.49 7.76
N MET A 40 -12.17 9.68 8.79
CA MET A 40 -13.16 10.00 9.82
C MET A 40 -12.56 10.32 11.19
N ALA A 41 -11.23 10.40 11.31
CA ALA A 41 -10.50 10.59 12.57
C ALA A 41 -10.80 9.51 13.62
N ILE A 42 -11.00 8.26 13.19
CA ILE A 42 -11.31 7.12 14.06
C ILE A 42 -10.02 6.66 14.75
N ALA A 43 -9.95 6.72 16.09
CA ALA A 43 -8.79 6.25 16.86
C ALA A 43 -8.93 4.81 17.38
N THR A 44 -10.17 4.33 17.54
CA THR A 44 -10.46 2.97 18.00
C THR A 44 -11.38 2.28 17.02
N PHE A 45 -11.08 1.01 16.72
CA PHE A 45 -11.90 0.20 15.82
C PHE A 45 -13.38 0.21 16.25
N PRO A 46 -14.30 0.63 15.37
CA PRO A 46 -15.69 0.86 15.75
C PRO A 46 -16.47 -0.46 15.83
N LYS A 47 -16.55 -1.08 17.01
CA LYS A 47 -17.24 -2.38 17.21
C LYS A 47 -18.66 -2.48 16.64
N CYS A 48 -19.36 -1.36 16.45
CA CYS A 48 -20.68 -1.33 15.83
C CYS A 48 -20.69 -1.85 14.38
N ILE A 49 -19.58 -1.73 13.63
CA ILE A 49 -19.49 -2.18 12.24
C ILE A 49 -19.47 -3.70 12.10
N LEU A 50 -19.22 -4.43 13.20
CA LEU A 50 -19.32 -5.90 13.23
C LEU A 50 -20.75 -6.40 12.97
N LYS A 51 -21.76 -5.51 13.05
CA LYS A 51 -23.16 -5.82 12.67
C LYS A 51 -23.40 -5.74 11.15
N LEU A 52 -22.42 -5.25 10.38
CA LEU A 52 -22.45 -5.12 8.92
C LEU A 52 -21.44 -6.10 8.30
N CYS A 53 -21.42 -7.35 8.78
CA CYS A 53 -20.41 -8.35 8.41
C CYS A 53 -20.58 -8.93 6.99
N ASP A 54 -21.68 -8.60 6.32
CA ASP A 54 -22.04 -9.03 4.98
C ASP A 54 -21.41 -8.16 3.86
N ILE A 55 -20.40 -7.35 4.19
CA ILE A 55 -19.67 -6.49 3.24
C ILE A 55 -18.53 -7.25 2.57
N GLU A 56 -18.16 -6.79 1.37
CA GLU A 56 -17.05 -7.32 0.59
C GLU A 56 -15.85 -6.35 0.54
N GLU A 57 -16.09 -5.06 0.77
CA GLU A 57 -15.03 -4.05 0.80
C GLU A 57 -15.15 -3.20 2.07
N LEU A 58 -14.05 -3.05 2.80
CA LEU A 58 -13.97 -2.23 4.01
C LEU A 58 -12.83 -1.24 3.86
N ASP A 59 -13.18 0.04 3.87
CA ASP A 59 -12.22 1.14 3.83
C ASP A 59 -12.22 1.87 5.18
N LEU A 60 -11.11 1.72 5.90
CA LEU A 60 -10.81 2.37 7.17
C LEU A 60 -9.55 3.24 7.04
N SER A 61 -9.18 3.61 5.81
CA SER A 61 -7.99 4.40 5.54
C SER A 61 -8.05 5.82 6.11
N ARG A 62 -6.87 6.46 6.25
CA ARG A 62 -6.72 7.85 6.70
C ARG A 62 -7.39 8.10 8.06
N ASN A 63 -7.20 7.18 8.99
CA ASN A 63 -7.71 7.28 10.35
C ASN A 63 -6.53 7.26 11.35
N LEU A 64 -6.83 7.12 12.64
CA LEU A 64 -5.86 7.14 13.73
C LEU A 64 -5.78 5.76 14.42
N LEU A 65 -6.11 4.68 13.70
CA LEU A 65 -6.20 3.35 14.28
C LEU A 65 -4.80 2.87 14.67
N LYS A 66 -4.64 2.52 15.95
CA LYS A 66 -3.42 1.88 16.47
C LYS A 66 -3.44 0.35 16.39
N LYS A 67 -4.65 -0.23 16.43
CA LYS A 67 -4.86 -1.69 16.46
C LYS A 67 -6.13 -2.07 15.72
N ILE A 68 -6.09 -3.21 15.05
CA ILE A 68 -7.27 -3.93 14.54
C ILE A 68 -7.54 -5.11 15.49
N PRO A 69 -8.78 -5.28 15.99
CA PRO A 69 -9.11 -6.37 16.89
C PRO A 69 -9.26 -7.70 16.15
N ASP A 70 -9.08 -8.82 16.86
CA ASP A 70 -9.24 -10.16 16.29
C ASP A 70 -10.64 -10.41 15.73
N THR A 71 -11.65 -9.69 16.22
CA THR A 71 -13.03 -9.72 15.69
C THR A 71 -13.16 -9.26 14.24
N ILE A 72 -12.08 -8.83 13.59
CA ILE A 72 -12.04 -8.57 12.14
C ILE A 72 -12.37 -9.84 11.35
N ASP A 73 -12.12 -11.03 11.91
CA ASP A 73 -12.48 -12.32 11.33
C ASP A 73 -13.98 -12.49 11.03
N LYS A 74 -14.85 -11.67 11.64
CA LYS A 74 -16.29 -11.67 11.36
C LYS A 74 -16.62 -11.24 9.93
N PHE A 75 -15.75 -10.51 9.24
CA PHE A 75 -15.95 -10.09 7.85
C PHE A 75 -15.56 -11.20 6.88
N VAL A 76 -16.20 -12.37 6.99
CA VAL A 76 -15.84 -13.58 6.22
C VAL A 76 -15.95 -13.41 4.69
N ASN A 77 -16.78 -12.47 4.23
CA ASN A 77 -16.96 -12.16 2.80
C ASN A 77 -16.00 -11.08 2.28
N LEU A 78 -15.11 -10.57 3.13
CA LEU A 78 -14.25 -9.45 2.77
C LEU A 78 -13.26 -9.86 1.67
N ARG A 79 -13.29 -9.10 0.58
CA ARG A 79 -12.38 -9.20 -0.57
C ARG A 79 -11.36 -8.08 -0.57
N SER A 80 -11.71 -6.89 -0.10
CA SER A 80 -10.80 -5.74 -0.05
C SER A 80 -10.80 -5.11 1.34
N LEU A 81 -9.61 -4.97 1.93
CA LEU A 81 -9.40 -4.28 3.19
C LEU A 81 -8.38 -3.16 3.00
N ASP A 82 -8.84 -1.92 3.12
CA ASP A 82 -7.97 -0.74 3.10
C ASP A 82 -7.81 -0.15 4.49
N LEU A 83 -6.56 -0.14 4.96
CA LEU A 83 -6.11 0.37 6.24
C LEU A 83 -4.97 1.39 6.07
N HIS A 84 -4.79 1.93 4.87
CA HIS A 84 -3.68 2.83 4.59
C HIS A 84 -3.74 4.11 5.43
N SER A 85 -2.59 4.72 5.71
CA SER A 85 -2.51 5.96 6.49
C SER A 85 -3.21 5.85 7.86
N ASN A 86 -2.74 4.92 8.68
CA ASN A 86 -3.16 4.76 10.07
C ASN A 86 -1.91 4.73 10.99
N HIS A 87 -2.05 4.28 12.23
CA HIS A 87 -0.97 4.16 13.19
C HIS A 87 -0.79 2.70 13.65
N LEU A 88 -1.05 1.74 12.76
CA LEU A 88 -0.99 0.32 13.10
C LEU A 88 0.45 -0.11 13.38
N GLU A 89 0.66 -0.69 14.56
CA GLU A 89 1.94 -1.31 14.95
C GLU A 89 1.91 -2.83 14.72
N GLN A 90 0.71 -3.41 14.64
CA GLN A 90 0.50 -4.84 14.46
C GLN A 90 -0.78 -5.14 13.67
N VAL A 91 -0.75 -6.23 12.91
CA VAL A 91 -1.92 -6.85 12.29
C VAL A 91 -2.34 -8.07 13.14
N PRO A 92 -3.62 -8.25 13.48
CA PRO A 92 -4.07 -9.39 14.29
C PRO A 92 -3.89 -10.71 13.55
N ALA A 93 -3.57 -11.78 14.29
CA ALA A 93 -3.53 -13.16 13.79
C ALA A 93 -4.83 -13.57 13.06
N ALA A 94 -5.95 -13.06 13.54
CA ALA A 94 -7.27 -13.30 12.97
C ALA A 94 -7.41 -12.85 11.50
N ILE A 95 -6.50 -12.02 10.97
CA ILE A 95 -6.47 -11.67 9.54
C ILE A 95 -6.44 -12.92 8.66
N GLY A 96 -5.74 -13.98 9.07
CA GLY A 96 -5.62 -15.22 8.30
C GLY A 96 -6.94 -15.97 8.09
N ARG A 97 -8.00 -15.62 8.82
CA ARG A 97 -9.36 -16.17 8.63
C ARG A 97 -10.13 -15.51 7.49
N LEU A 98 -9.64 -14.38 6.96
CA LEU A 98 -10.26 -13.69 5.83
C LEU A 98 -9.86 -14.37 4.50
N HIS A 99 -10.26 -15.63 4.34
CA HIS A 99 -9.83 -16.48 3.21
C HIS A 99 -10.23 -15.92 1.83
N ASN A 100 -11.26 -15.08 1.76
CA ASN A 100 -11.72 -14.43 0.54
C ASN A 100 -10.95 -13.14 0.19
N LEU A 101 -10.02 -12.72 1.05
CA LEU A 101 -9.32 -11.45 0.87
C LEU A 101 -8.43 -11.50 -0.38
N TYR A 102 -8.69 -10.56 -1.27
CA TYR A 102 -8.04 -10.37 -2.55
C TYR A 102 -7.02 -9.23 -2.51
N SER A 103 -7.38 -8.14 -1.81
CA SER A 103 -6.55 -6.94 -1.67
C SER A 103 -6.42 -6.55 -0.20
N LEU A 104 -5.18 -6.31 0.22
CA LEU A 104 -4.86 -5.81 1.55
C LEU A 104 -3.90 -4.62 1.43
N ASN A 105 -4.38 -3.44 1.82
CA ASN A 105 -3.60 -2.22 1.83
C ASN A 105 -3.28 -1.79 3.26
N LEU A 106 -2.02 -1.89 3.65
CA LEU A 106 -1.47 -1.50 4.95
C LEU A 106 -0.41 -0.39 4.81
N CYS A 107 -0.35 0.26 3.65
CA CYS A 107 0.62 1.28 3.35
C CYS A 107 0.54 2.45 4.35
N ASN A 108 1.68 3.05 4.68
CA ASN A 108 1.76 4.22 5.56
C ASN A 108 1.18 3.92 6.96
N ASN A 109 1.84 3.01 7.67
CA ASN A 109 1.57 2.64 9.07
C ASN A 109 2.91 2.57 9.83
N HIS A 110 2.89 2.04 11.06
CA HIS A 110 4.09 1.86 11.89
C HIS A 110 4.47 0.38 12.04
N LEU A 111 4.15 -0.45 11.02
CA LEU A 111 4.39 -1.89 11.08
C LEU A 111 5.90 -2.18 11.04
N THR A 112 6.33 -3.05 11.94
CA THR A 112 7.66 -3.69 11.90
C THR A 112 7.52 -5.14 11.45
N THR A 113 8.63 -5.86 11.28
CA THR A 113 8.63 -7.30 11.00
C THR A 113 7.77 -8.09 12.00
N SER A 114 7.86 -7.79 13.29
CA SER A 114 7.08 -8.46 14.35
C SER A 114 5.60 -8.08 14.34
N GLY A 115 5.24 -6.96 13.70
CA GLY A 115 3.87 -6.51 13.53
C GLY A 115 3.10 -7.30 12.46
N LEU A 116 3.79 -8.13 11.67
CA LEU A 116 3.19 -8.99 10.65
C LEU A 116 2.98 -10.41 11.21
N PRO A 117 1.72 -10.87 11.38
CA PRO A 117 1.44 -12.18 11.94
C PRO A 117 1.79 -13.29 10.95
N HIS A 118 2.13 -14.47 11.46
CA HIS A 118 2.43 -15.62 10.62
C HIS A 118 1.21 -16.07 9.80
N GLU A 119 0.01 -15.82 10.32
CA GLU A 119 -1.27 -16.08 9.68
C GLU A 119 -1.51 -15.27 8.40
N LEU A 120 -0.69 -14.24 8.13
CA LEU A 120 -0.74 -13.53 6.85
C LEU A 120 -0.58 -14.51 5.67
N GLY A 121 0.25 -15.55 5.82
CA GLY A 121 0.43 -16.61 4.83
C GLY A 121 -0.79 -17.51 4.58
N LEU A 122 -1.84 -17.40 5.40
CA LEU A 122 -3.09 -18.14 5.23
C LEU A 122 -4.06 -17.48 4.23
N LEU A 123 -3.75 -16.26 3.78
CA LEU A 123 -4.54 -15.51 2.80
C LEU A 123 -4.31 -16.02 1.37
N ARG A 124 -4.75 -17.25 1.10
CA ARG A 124 -4.45 -17.98 -0.15
C ARG A 124 -4.95 -17.32 -1.43
N ASN A 125 -5.96 -16.44 -1.34
CA ASN A 125 -6.54 -15.72 -2.47
C ASN A 125 -5.97 -14.30 -2.65
N LEU A 126 -5.02 -13.88 -1.81
CA LEU A 126 -4.49 -12.53 -1.83
C LEU A 126 -3.66 -12.30 -3.09
N ARG A 127 -4.03 -11.27 -3.87
CA ARG A 127 -3.34 -10.89 -5.11
C ARG A 127 -2.60 -9.57 -4.99
N VAL A 128 -3.10 -8.66 -4.14
CA VAL A 128 -2.49 -7.36 -3.91
C VAL A 128 -2.18 -7.19 -2.43
N LEU A 129 -0.90 -6.98 -2.11
CA LEU A 129 -0.43 -6.66 -0.77
C LEU A 129 0.42 -5.40 -0.82
N ASN A 130 -0.03 -4.34 -0.15
CA ASN A 130 0.74 -3.11 -0.04
C ASN A 130 1.18 -2.86 1.41
N LEU A 131 2.49 -2.94 1.64
CA LEU A 131 3.17 -2.72 2.91
C LEU A 131 4.12 -1.51 2.84
N GLY A 132 4.02 -0.68 1.81
CA GLY A 132 4.90 0.48 1.64
C GLY A 132 4.80 1.49 2.79
N MET A 133 5.82 2.32 2.96
CA MET A 133 5.87 3.36 4.01
C MET A 133 5.60 2.78 5.41
N ASN A 134 6.32 1.73 5.78
CA ASN A 134 6.31 1.15 7.12
C ASN A 134 7.76 1.12 7.68
N ARG A 135 8.01 0.33 8.71
CA ARG A 135 9.32 0.14 9.35
C ARG A 135 9.74 -1.33 9.29
N ILE A 136 9.44 -1.99 8.18
CA ILE A 136 9.69 -3.43 8.00
C ILE A 136 11.17 -3.63 7.64
N GLU A 137 11.86 -4.44 8.43
CA GLU A 137 13.28 -4.77 8.23
C GLU A 137 13.46 -6.04 7.40
N THR A 138 12.54 -6.99 7.52
CA THR A 138 12.49 -8.20 6.69
C THR A 138 11.05 -8.70 6.59
N LEU A 139 10.72 -9.43 5.53
CA LEU A 139 9.41 -10.07 5.41
C LEU A 139 9.39 -11.42 6.12
N PRO A 140 8.32 -11.74 6.86
CA PRO A 140 8.25 -13.01 7.57
C PRO A 140 8.12 -14.16 6.55
N PRO A 141 8.70 -15.35 6.82
CA PRO A 141 8.67 -16.51 5.92
C PRO A 141 7.28 -16.88 5.37
N PRO A 142 6.16 -16.74 6.11
CA PRO A 142 4.82 -17.04 5.62
C PRO A 142 4.36 -16.22 4.40
N VAL A 143 4.99 -15.09 4.06
CA VAL A 143 4.72 -14.37 2.80
C VAL A 143 4.97 -15.28 1.59
N ALA A 144 5.89 -16.25 1.70
CA ALA A 144 6.15 -17.26 0.68
C ALA A 144 4.93 -18.14 0.35
N ALA A 145 3.98 -18.26 1.28
CA ALA A 145 2.79 -19.08 1.10
C ALA A 145 1.71 -18.40 0.23
N LEU A 146 1.86 -17.11 -0.07
CA LEU A 146 0.93 -16.31 -0.88
C LEU A 146 1.12 -16.59 -2.39
N LYS A 147 0.81 -17.82 -2.82
CA LYS A 147 1.05 -18.30 -4.20
C LYS A 147 0.28 -17.53 -5.27
N GLU A 148 -0.81 -16.87 -4.91
CA GLU A 148 -1.64 -16.06 -5.81
C GLU A 148 -1.23 -14.58 -5.87
N LEU A 149 -0.20 -14.17 -5.11
CA LEU A 149 0.21 -12.78 -5.04
C LEU A 149 0.77 -12.30 -6.39
N GLN A 150 0.20 -11.21 -6.89
CA GLN A 150 0.54 -10.59 -8.17
C GLN A 150 1.26 -9.26 -7.97
N GLU A 151 0.88 -8.49 -6.95
CA GLU A 151 1.43 -7.17 -6.68
C GLU A 151 1.87 -7.06 -5.22
N LEU A 152 3.14 -6.72 -5.01
CA LEU A 152 3.73 -6.53 -3.69
C LEU A 152 4.42 -5.16 -3.58
N GLY A 153 3.85 -4.28 -2.75
CA GLY A 153 4.41 -2.98 -2.43
C GLY A 153 5.21 -3.02 -1.12
N LEU A 154 6.50 -2.69 -1.18
CA LEU A 154 7.43 -2.65 -0.04
C LEU A 154 8.25 -1.36 0.02
N PHE A 155 7.95 -0.39 -0.84
CA PHE A 155 8.72 0.85 -0.93
C PHE A 155 8.75 1.62 0.39
N ASN A 156 9.80 2.43 0.62
CA ASN A 156 9.95 3.22 1.86
C ASN A 156 9.83 2.36 3.14
N ASN A 157 10.59 1.26 3.21
CA ASN A 157 10.76 0.45 4.42
C ASN A 157 12.25 0.44 4.84
N LEU A 158 12.63 -0.48 5.73
CA LEU A 158 13.99 -0.66 6.24
C LEU A 158 14.62 -1.97 5.74
N LEU A 159 14.17 -2.47 4.58
CA LEU A 159 14.67 -3.74 4.03
C LEU A 159 16.15 -3.60 3.63
N THR A 160 17.01 -4.44 4.20
CA THR A 160 18.43 -4.51 3.82
C THR A 160 18.71 -5.55 2.74
N HIS A 161 17.82 -6.52 2.60
CA HIS A 161 17.90 -7.59 1.61
C HIS A 161 16.48 -8.01 1.23
N LEU A 162 16.31 -8.52 0.02
CA LEU A 162 15.04 -9.10 -0.41
C LEU A 162 15.05 -10.61 -0.11
N PRO A 163 14.11 -11.14 0.70
CA PRO A 163 14.13 -12.56 0.99
C PRO A 163 13.86 -13.38 -0.29
N LYS A 164 14.64 -14.45 -0.47
CA LYS A 164 14.57 -15.34 -1.65
C LYS A 164 13.16 -15.84 -1.96
N CYS A 165 12.32 -15.97 -0.93
CA CYS A 165 10.94 -16.39 -1.11
C CYS A 165 10.11 -15.44 -1.99
N VAL A 166 10.37 -14.13 -1.95
CA VAL A 166 9.66 -13.14 -2.78
C VAL A 166 10.07 -13.29 -4.25
N GLN A 167 11.33 -13.61 -4.52
CA GLN A 167 11.83 -13.89 -5.87
C GLN A 167 11.17 -15.14 -6.48
N ASN A 168 10.76 -16.09 -5.64
CA ASN A 168 10.17 -17.37 -6.05
C ASN A 168 8.64 -17.38 -6.01
N LEU A 169 7.98 -16.23 -5.82
CA LEU A 169 6.52 -16.16 -5.89
C LEU A 169 6.05 -16.38 -7.34
N PRO A 170 5.28 -17.44 -7.63
CA PRO A 170 5.08 -17.93 -9.00
C PRO A 170 4.23 -17.01 -9.87
N LYS A 171 3.41 -16.14 -9.26
CA LYS A 171 2.46 -15.25 -9.95
C LYS A 171 2.80 -13.77 -9.79
N LEU A 172 3.92 -13.44 -9.15
CA LEU A 172 4.30 -12.06 -8.86
C LEU A 172 4.67 -11.34 -10.16
N GLN A 173 3.95 -10.26 -10.45
CA GLN A 173 4.11 -9.45 -11.67
C GLN A 173 4.69 -8.07 -11.35
N ARG A 174 4.35 -7.51 -10.19
CA ARG A 174 4.80 -6.18 -9.77
C ARG A 174 5.40 -6.24 -8.37
N LEU A 175 6.64 -5.78 -8.26
CA LEU A 175 7.35 -5.66 -7.01
C LEU A 175 7.93 -4.25 -6.89
N ASN A 176 7.54 -3.51 -5.86
CA ASN A 176 8.10 -2.19 -5.61
C ASN A 176 8.87 -2.17 -4.29
N VAL A 177 10.19 -2.15 -4.38
CA VAL A 177 11.12 -2.12 -3.23
C VAL A 177 11.89 -0.82 -3.14
N LYS A 178 11.50 0.21 -3.90
CA LYS A 178 12.20 1.49 -3.96
C LYS A 178 12.35 2.13 -2.58
N ALA A 179 13.42 2.91 -2.40
CA ALA A 179 13.69 3.62 -1.15
C ALA A 179 13.72 2.71 0.08
N ASN A 180 14.38 1.56 -0.07
CA ASN A 180 14.85 0.70 1.01
C ASN A 180 16.39 0.69 1.01
N PRO A 181 17.05 0.40 2.14
CA PRO A 181 18.50 0.24 2.23
C PRO A 181 19.00 -1.10 1.62
N ILE A 182 18.46 -1.52 0.47
CA ILE A 182 18.89 -2.74 -0.25
C ILE A 182 20.13 -2.38 -1.09
N PRO A 183 21.22 -3.15 -1.01
CA PRO A 183 22.38 -2.99 -1.88
C PRO A 183 21.97 -3.03 -3.36
N PRO A 184 22.59 -2.20 -4.22
CA PRO A 184 22.29 -2.17 -5.66
C PRO A 184 22.43 -3.54 -6.34
N ASP A 185 23.36 -4.36 -5.87
CA ASP A 185 23.70 -5.68 -6.43
C ASP A 185 22.69 -6.79 -6.04
N GLU A 186 21.88 -6.57 -5.00
CA GLU A 186 20.84 -7.52 -4.55
C GLU A 186 19.43 -7.10 -4.98
N SER A 187 19.30 -5.98 -5.69
CA SER A 187 18.01 -5.52 -6.20
C SER A 187 17.60 -6.44 -7.35
N PRO A 188 16.57 -7.28 -7.18
CA PRO A 188 16.23 -8.23 -8.22
C PRO A 188 15.73 -7.45 -9.44
N GLU A 189 16.18 -7.83 -10.64
CA GLU A 189 15.61 -7.37 -11.92
C GLU A 189 14.21 -7.97 -12.12
N VAL A 190 13.24 -7.58 -11.29
CA VAL A 190 11.82 -7.88 -11.51
C VAL A 190 11.17 -6.63 -12.10
N ASP A 191 11.62 -6.24 -13.29
CA ASP A 191 10.95 -5.21 -14.09
C ASP A 191 10.76 -5.72 -15.52
N ARG A 192 9.72 -6.52 -15.75
CA ARG A 192 9.33 -7.03 -17.08
C ARG A 192 8.25 -6.15 -17.75
N ILE A 193 8.41 -4.82 -17.65
CA ILE A 193 7.70 -3.76 -18.43
C ILE A 193 6.30 -3.44 -17.86
N GLN A 194 5.74 -2.22 -17.78
CA GLN A 194 6.07 -0.85 -18.21
C GLN A 194 5.68 0.11 -17.08
N ARG A 195 6.41 1.21 -16.94
CA ARG A 195 6.15 2.31 -16.00
C ARG A 195 4.74 2.87 -16.16
N VAL A 196 3.85 2.52 -15.24
CA VAL A 196 2.78 3.43 -14.85
C VAL A 196 3.18 3.94 -13.49
N GLU A 197 3.59 5.21 -13.42
CA GLU A 197 3.63 5.91 -12.16
C GLU A 197 2.18 5.89 -11.64
N CYS A 198 1.86 4.95 -10.75
CA CYS A 198 0.64 5.01 -9.98
C CYS A 198 0.76 6.22 -9.04
N LEU A 199 0.49 7.39 -9.59
CA LEU A 199 0.35 8.65 -8.90
C LEU A 199 -0.96 8.56 -8.10
N TYR A 200 -0.85 8.17 -6.84
CA TYR A 200 -1.92 8.43 -5.90
C TYR A 200 -1.90 9.93 -5.59
N LEU A 201 -2.89 10.65 -6.10
CA LEU A 201 -3.12 12.04 -5.70
C LEU A 201 -3.53 12.04 -4.22
N VAL A 202 -2.57 12.37 -3.36
CA VAL A 202 -2.78 12.57 -1.93
C VAL A 202 -2.73 14.05 -1.66
N ARG A 203 -3.78 14.60 -1.06
CA ARG A 203 -3.77 16.00 -0.62
C ARG A 203 -2.77 16.18 0.52
N GLU A 204 -2.09 17.32 0.59
CA GLU A 204 -1.05 17.57 1.60
C GLU A 204 -1.55 17.37 3.03
N ASP A 205 -2.82 17.69 3.29
CA ASP A 205 -3.47 17.55 4.60
C ASP A 205 -3.69 16.08 5.02
N CYS A 206 -3.53 15.14 4.10
CA CYS A 206 -3.65 13.70 4.36
C CYS A 206 -2.30 13.04 4.70
N LEU A 207 -1.20 13.79 4.72
CA LEU A 207 0.13 13.32 5.09
C LEU A 207 0.48 13.78 6.50
N CYS A 208 1.02 12.88 7.34
CA CYS A 208 1.64 13.32 8.60
C CYS A 208 2.85 14.21 8.30
N THR A 209 3.32 14.99 9.28
CA THR A 209 4.45 15.92 9.11
C THR A 209 5.69 15.26 8.50
N ASP A 210 6.04 14.06 8.94
CA ASP A 210 7.21 13.34 8.43
C ASP A 210 7.02 12.84 6.99
N CYS A 211 5.80 12.37 6.67
CA CYS A 211 5.47 11.93 5.31
C CYS A 211 5.36 13.11 4.33
N LEU A 212 4.82 14.24 4.79
CA LEU A 212 4.74 15.48 4.02
C LEU A 212 6.14 15.99 3.71
N LYS A 213 7.05 15.97 4.69
CA LYS A 213 8.46 16.33 4.51
C LYS A 213 9.13 15.44 3.46
N ARG A 214 9.06 14.12 3.61
CA ARG A 214 9.61 13.17 2.60
C ARG A 214 9.01 13.38 1.22
N CYS A 215 7.70 13.63 1.13
CA CYS A 215 7.02 13.87 -0.15
C CYS A 215 7.50 15.17 -0.82
N LYS A 216 7.74 16.23 -0.05
CA LYS A 216 8.28 17.51 -0.54
C LYS A 216 9.74 17.35 -0.99
N GLU A 217 10.57 16.65 -0.22
CA GLU A 217 11.96 16.37 -0.58
C GLU A 217 12.07 15.55 -1.87
N GLU A 218 11.23 14.52 -2.04
CA GLU A 218 11.21 13.73 -3.28
C GLU A 218 10.68 14.52 -4.48
N ARG A 219 9.71 15.43 -4.26
CA ARG A 219 9.24 16.35 -5.30
C ARG A 219 10.33 17.32 -5.75
N GLU A 220 11.08 17.91 -4.82
CA GLU A 220 12.21 18.79 -5.13
C GLU A 220 13.33 18.05 -5.89
N LYS A 221 13.61 16.79 -5.53
CA LYS A 221 14.53 15.92 -6.29
C LYS A 221 14.02 15.62 -7.70
N LEU A 222 12.71 15.46 -7.88
CA LEU A 222 12.13 15.24 -9.21
C LEU A 222 12.20 16.52 -10.05
N ASP A 223 11.82 17.66 -9.48
CA ASP A 223 11.82 18.97 -10.13
C ASP A 223 13.25 19.39 -10.54
N SER A 224 14.24 19.13 -9.67
CA SER A 224 15.67 19.37 -10.00
C SER A 224 16.18 18.46 -11.12
N ARG A 225 15.77 17.18 -11.17
CA ARG A 225 16.11 16.26 -12.27
C ARG A 225 15.43 16.64 -13.57
N MET A 226 14.17 17.10 -13.54
CA MET A 226 13.47 17.60 -14.72
C MET A 226 14.08 18.90 -15.25
N SER A 227 14.48 19.80 -14.34
CA SER A 227 15.23 21.01 -14.69
C SER A 227 16.56 20.67 -15.35
N ALA A 228 17.36 19.77 -14.77
CA ALA A 228 18.62 19.30 -15.35
C ALA A 228 18.47 18.58 -16.70
N ALA A 229 17.41 17.79 -16.87
CA ALA A 229 17.09 17.12 -18.13
C ALA A 229 16.64 18.10 -19.23
N SER A 230 16.01 19.21 -18.85
CA SER A 230 15.65 20.28 -19.78
C SER A 230 16.88 21.06 -20.28
N THR A 231 17.92 21.17 -19.45
CA THR A 231 19.20 21.79 -19.81
C THR A 231 20.01 20.92 -20.77
N LEU A 232 19.94 19.59 -20.63
CA LEU A 232 20.61 18.62 -21.52
C LEU A 232 19.95 18.48 -22.90
N LYS A 233 18.69 18.90 -23.06
CA LYS A 233 17.97 18.85 -24.36
C LYS A 233 18.19 20.08 -25.27
N LYS A 234 19.03 21.04 -24.87
CA LYS A 234 19.26 22.28 -25.65
C LYS A 234 20.52 22.31 -26.52
N SER A 235 21.23 21.19 -26.65
CA SER A 235 22.28 21.00 -27.64
C SER A 235 22.19 19.53 -28.02
N ILE A 236 21.70 19.17 -29.20
CA ILE A 236 22.49 18.96 -30.41
C ILE A 236 21.46 18.93 -31.54
N PHE A 237 21.38 19.94 -32.40
CA PHE A 237 20.92 19.86 -33.80
C PHE A 237 21.04 21.27 -34.40
N ALA A 238 22.25 21.82 -34.40
CA ALA A 238 22.62 22.90 -35.31
C ALA A 238 23.29 22.23 -36.51
N GLY A 239 22.55 22.03 -37.60
CA GLY A 239 23.16 21.71 -38.90
C GLY A 239 22.71 20.45 -39.62
N LEU A 240 21.43 20.08 -39.61
CA LEU A 240 20.93 19.09 -40.57
C LEU A 240 19.77 19.66 -41.40
N ILE A 241 20.12 19.92 -42.66
CA ILE A 241 19.29 20.32 -43.79
C ILE A 241 18.30 19.17 -44.07
N THR A 242 17.04 19.52 -44.34
CA THR A 242 16.05 18.63 -44.99
C THR A 242 15.89 19.05 -46.45
N PRO A 243 15.23 18.28 -47.34
CA PRO A 243 14.94 16.84 -47.35
C PRO A 243 15.33 16.19 -48.71
N ASN A 244 15.39 14.86 -48.82
CA ASN A 244 14.90 14.20 -50.04
C ASN A 244 14.77 12.68 -49.94
N SER A 245 13.72 12.22 -50.62
CA SER A 245 13.51 10.93 -51.26
C SER A 245 13.25 9.65 -50.44
N VAL A 246 11.97 9.26 -50.50
CA VAL A 246 11.43 7.97 -50.96
C VAL A 246 12.20 6.69 -50.61
N ALA A 247 11.59 5.84 -49.78
CA ALA A 247 11.60 4.38 -49.99
C ALA A 247 10.40 3.73 -49.26
N GLN A 248 9.61 3.01 -50.04
CA GLN A 248 8.47 2.19 -49.64
C GLN A 248 8.88 0.92 -48.88
N ASP A 249 7.87 0.31 -48.24
CA ASP A 249 7.68 -1.13 -48.01
C ASP A 249 8.81 -1.94 -47.34
N ASN A 250 8.52 -2.45 -46.14
CA ASN A 250 8.16 -3.86 -46.03
C ASN A 250 7.61 -4.20 -44.63
N GLN A 251 6.40 -4.76 -44.62
CA GLN A 251 5.99 -5.75 -43.63
C GLN A 251 7.04 -6.86 -43.58
N ALA A 252 7.45 -7.30 -42.38
CA ALA A 252 7.70 -8.70 -42.03
C ALA A 252 8.65 -8.86 -40.81
N ILE A 253 8.09 -9.47 -39.74
CA ILE A 253 8.77 -10.38 -38.79
C ILE A 253 9.75 -9.62 -37.83
N TRP A 254 9.84 -9.83 -36.51
CA TRP A 254 10.09 -11.04 -35.75
C TRP A 254 9.74 -10.81 -34.26
N ARG A 255 9.05 -11.82 -33.70
CA ARG A 255 9.17 -12.44 -32.35
C ARG A 255 9.32 -11.56 -31.12
#